data_AF-J9BN31-F1
#
_entry.id   AF-J9BN31-F1
#
_cell.length_a   1.000
_cell.length_b   1.000
_cell.length_c   1.000
_cell.angle_alpha   90.00
_cell.angle_beta   90.00
_cell.angle_gamma   90.00
#
_symmetry.space_group_name_H-M   'P 1'
#
loop_
_entity.id
_entity.type
_entity.pdbx_description
1 polymer ?
#
loop_
_entity_poly.entity_id
_entity_poly.type
_entity_poly.pdbx_seq_one_letter_code
_entity_poly.pdbx_strand_id
1 'polypeptide(L)'
;MKDGEYSIPFKVLKDQTDEESKMNTYMVNPGVLKVENGKKKAIVTLKSSSLIKNFQTEKDGAFVDAKVVSEDKEKDTRVVEFEVNDLSKKLNTKVFIEMASRNYKQTHDVQLLFEQDKLEQIKNEEKPEVEKPEVEKPEVEKPEVEKPDGNKNPDAETIKDGEYSINFKALKDQTEEISMMNTYTKSPGVLKVKDGKKYVSFTLTNSAWITKFEFDKNGSFVDASVLSEDTKADTRVVEVEVADLSKKLNAKVKVDIDSMNYHHFYDIQFAFDKDSIKPLDNQGGNDNQGGNDNQGGNDNQGGNDNQGGNDN
;
A
#
# COMPACT_ATOMS: atom_id res chain seq x y z
N MET A 1 6.83 -5.11 27.22
CA MET A 1 7.23 -4.85 25.82
C MET A 1 8.58 -4.17 25.84
N LYS A 2 9.45 -4.45 24.86
CA LYS A 2 10.73 -3.74 24.73
C LYS A 2 10.49 -2.35 24.15
N ASP A 3 11.43 -1.44 24.36
CA ASP A 3 11.40 -0.15 23.67
C ASP A 3 11.50 -0.35 22.15
N GLY A 4 10.87 0.54 21.40
CA GLY A 4 10.77 0.49 19.94
C GLY A 4 9.40 0.93 19.42
N GLU A 5 9.27 0.96 18.11
CA GLU A 5 8.01 1.23 17.43
C GLU A 5 7.36 -0.09 17.00
N TYR A 6 6.04 -0.12 16.93
CA TYR A 6 5.27 -1.30 16.59
C TYR A 6 4.05 -0.91 15.76
N SER A 7 3.74 -1.67 14.72
CA SER A 7 2.46 -1.60 14.03
C SER A 7 1.43 -2.23 14.95
N ILE A 8 0.36 -1.49 15.22
CA ILE A 8 -0.70 -1.93 16.14
C ILE A 8 -2.07 -1.80 15.47
N PRO A 9 -2.68 -2.93 15.08
CA PRO A 9 -4.07 -2.93 14.68
C PRO A 9 -4.96 -2.55 15.86
N PHE A 10 -6.06 -1.87 15.57
CA PHE A 10 -7.04 -1.49 16.59
C PHE A 10 -8.47 -1.51 16.04
N LYS A 11 -9.45 -1.50 16.93
CA LYS A 11 -10.86 -1.29 16.61
C LYS A 11 -11.36 -0.03 17.29
N VAL A 12 -12.29 0.65 16.66
CA VAL A 12 -13.05 1.74 17.29
C VAL A 12 -14.45 1.23 17.58
N LEU A 13 -14.81 1.17 18.84
CA LEU A 13 -16.08 0.63 19.34
C LEU A 13 -16.99 1.76 19.79
N LYS A 14 -18.30 1.52 19.78
CA LYS A 14 -19.27 2.43 20.41
C LYS A 14 -19.06 2.42 21.92
N ASP A 15 -19.46 3.52 22.58
CA ASP A 15 -19.30 3.66 24.02
C ASP A 15 -19.93 2.49 24.79
N GLN A 16 -19.15 1.89 25.69
CA GLN A 16 -19.52 0.77 26.56
C GLN A 16 -20.06 -0.48 25.82
N THR A 17 -19.73 -0.68 24.54
CA THR A 17 -20.13 -1.90 23.80
C THR A 17 -18.97 -2.54 23.05
N ASP A 18 -19.22 -3.71 22.45
CA ASP A 18 -18.31 -4.40 21.53
C ASP A 18 -18.67 -4.17 20.05
N GLU A 19 -19.65 -3.31 19.77
CA GLU A 19 -20.05 -2.98 18.40
C GLU A 19 -19.09 -1.94 17.80
N GLU A 20 -18.71 -2.14 16.54
CA GLU A 20 -17.88 -1.16 15.84
C GLU A 20 -18.59 0.19 15.67
N SER A 21 -17.84 1.25 15.94
CA SER A 21 -18.25 2.64 15.72
C SER A 21 -18.00 3.03 14.27
N LYS A 22 -18.86 3.90 13.75
CA LYS A 22 -18.62 4.58 12.46
C LYS A 22 -17.32 5.39 12.46
N MET A 23 -16.81 5.76 13.64
CA MET A 23 -15.53 6.45 13.77
C MET A 23 -14.36 5.63 13.19
N ASN A 24 -14.48 4.30 13.12
CA ASN A 24 -13.48 3.43 12.48
C ASN A 24 -13.18 3.85 11.03
N THR A 25 -14.17 4.35 10.28
CA THR A 25 -13.97 4.79 8.88
C THR A 25 -13.20 6.10 8.75
N TYR A 26 -13.01 6.83 9.85
CA TYR A 26 -12.29 8.11 9.91
C TYR A 26 -10.86 7.95 10.43
N MET A 27 -10.39 6.72 10.63
CA MET A 27 -9.05 6.45 11.15
C MET A 27 -8.32 5.49 10.19
N VAL A 28 -7.00 5.63 10.09
CA VAL A 28 -6.15 4.67 9.35
C VAL A 28 -5.70 3.58 10.32
N ASN A 29 -5.74 2.34 9.84
CA ASN A 29 -5.44 1.13 10.59
C ASN A 29 -4.48 0.26 9.76
N PRO A 30 -3.37 -0.25 10.32
CA PRO A 30 -2.92 -0.11 11.71
C PRO A 30 -2.40 1.29 12.06
N GLY A 31 -2.35 1.56 13.37
CA GLY A 31 -1.62 2.70 13.92
C GLY A 31 -0.18 2.31 14.27
N VAL A 32 0.59 3.26 14.80
CA VAL A 32 1.94 3.01 15.33
C VAL A 32 1.93 3.14 16.84
N LEU A 33 2.43 2.15 17.55
CA LEU A 33 2.71 2.20 18.98
C LEU A 33 4.20 2.46 19.19
N LYS A 34 4.54 3.58 19.82
CA LYS A 34 5.89 3.89 20.26
C LYS A 34 6.06 3.55 21.73
N VAL A 35 7.05 2.72 22.06
CA VAL A 35 7.42 2.33 23.43
C VAL A 35 8.80 2.89 23.75
N GLU A 36 8.88 3.78 24.75
CA GLU A 36 10.13 4.39 25.20
C GLU A 36 10.19 4.40 26.73
N ASN A 37 11.20 3.77 27.32
CA ASN A 37 11.36 3.60 28.76
C ASN A 37 10.08 3.06 29.43
N GLY A 38 9.41 2.11 28.77
CA GLY A 38 8.15 1.50 29.22
C GLY A 38 6.89 2.39 29.08
N LYS A 39 7.02 3.67 28.70
CA LYS A 39 5.88 4.52 28.33
C LYS A 39 5.42 4.18 26.93
N LYS A 40 4.11 4.10 26.71
CA LYS A 40 3.53 3.75 25.41
C LYS A 40 2.72 4.91 24.87
N LYS A 41 2.95 5.24 23.61
CA LYS A 41 2.18 6.26 22.88
C LYS A 41 1.67 5.66 21.59
N ALA A 42 0.39 5.83 21.32
CA ALA A 42 -0.19 5.49 20.02
C ALA A 42 -0.17 6.72 19.11
N ILE A 43 0.16 6.50 17.85
CA ILE A 43 0.20 7.47 16.78
C ILE A 43 -0.78 6.97 15.72
N VAL A 44 -1.79 7.78 15.43
CA VAL A 44 -2.88 7.40 14.52
C VAL A 44 -3.20 8.54 13.57
N THR A 45 -3.43 8.19 12.30
CA THR A 45 -3.90 9.13 11.28
C THR A 45 -5.42 9.21 11.29
N LEU A 46 -5.94 10.43 11.46
CA LEU A 46 -7.35 10.78 11.33
C LEU A 46 -7.61 11.32 9.93
N LYS A 47 -8.69 10.84 9.31
CA LYS A 47 -9.23 11.27 8.02
C LYS A 47 -10.40 12.23 8.23
N SER A 48 -10.70 13.05 7.22
CA SER A 48 -11.70 14.12 7.32
C SER A 48 -11.43 15.03 8.54
N SER A 49 -10.16 15.42 8.70
CA SER A 49 -9.63 16.20 9.83
C SER A 49 -10.48 17.44 10.12
N SER A 50 -10.92 18.13 9.07
CA SER A 50 -11.74 19.33 9.11
C SER A 50 -13.07 19.13 9.83
N LEU A 51 -13.62 17.90 9.83
CA LEU A 51 -14.86 17.56 10.53
C LEU A 51 -14.62 17.26 12.01
N ILE A 52 -13.47 16.70 12.35
CA ILE A 52 -13.11 16.30 13.70
C ILE A 52 -12.43 17.47 14.40
N LYS A 53 -13.16 18.33 15.14
CA LYS A 53 -12.51 19.50 15.78
C LYS A 53 -11.73 19.15 17.04
N ASN A 54 -12.11 18.08 17.73
CA ASN A 54 -11.36 17.61 18.88
C ASN A 54 -11.34 16.08 18.92
N PHE A 55 -10.19 15.53 19.31
CA PHE A 55 -9.96 14.12 19.58
C PHE A 55 -9.22 14.02 20.91
N GLN A 56 -9.92 13.55 21.95
CA GLN A 56 -9.41 13.44 23.32
C GLN A 56 -9.39 11.99 23.76
N THR A 57 -8.36 11.60 24.49
CA THR A 57 -8.25 10.26 25.08
C THR A 57 -8.20 10.35 26.60
N GLU A 58 -8.80 9.39 27.27
CA GLU A 58 -8.74 9.33 28.73
C GLU A 58 -7.33 8.96 29.21
N LYS A 59 -6.81 9.77 30.13
CA LYS A 59 -5.58 9.54 30.85
C LYS A 59 -5.82 9.83 32.32
N ASP A 60 -5.58 8.83 33.17
CA ASP A 60 -5.69 8.93 34.62
C ASP A 60 -7.05 9.47 35.11
N GLY A 61 -8.14 9.10 34.43
CA GLY A 61 -9.51 9.51 34.75
C GLY A 61 -9.95 10.85 34.16
N ALA A 62 -9.08 11.53 33.39
CA ALA A 62 -9.37 12.79 32.73
C ALA A 62 -9.20 12.70 31.21
N PHE A 63 -10.03 13.42 30.45
CA PHE A 63 -9.86 13.51 28.99
C PHE A 63 -8.80 14.55 28.65
N VAL A 64 -7.81 14.14 27.87
CA VAL A 64 -6.71 15.00 27.41
C VAL A 64 -6.72 15.05 25.89
N ASP A 65 -6.56 16.24 25.31
CA ASP A 65 -6.45 16.41 23.86
C ASP A 65 -5.24 15.61 23.34
N ALA A 66 -5.45 14.85 22.26
CA ALA A 66 -4.34 14.19 21.59
C ALA A 66 -3.43 15.24 20.94
N LYS A 67 -2.12 15.02 21.04
CA LYS A 67 -1.12 15.90 20.46
C LYS A 67 -1.17 15.76 18.93
N VAL A 68 -1.42 16.84 18.21
CA VAL A 68 -1.26 16.85 16.76
C VAL A 68 0.23 16.79 16.42
N VAL A 69 0.63 15.77 15.67
CA VAL A 69 2.02 15.54 15.23
C VAL A 69 2.23 16.15 13.85
N SER A 70 1.26 16.00 12.96
CA SER A 70 1.26 16.60 11.62
C SER A 70 -0.16 16.79 11.11
N GLU A 71 -0.33 17.69 10.14
CA GLU A 71 -1.62 17.95 9.49
C GLU A 71 -1.39 18.13 7.97
N ASP A 72 -2.25 17.48 7.18
CA ASP A 72 -2.32 17.62 5.73
C ASP A 72 -3.70 18.20 5.38
N LYS A 73 -3.72 19.50 5.11
CA LYS A 73 -4.96 20.24 4.83
C LYS A 73 -5.54 19.92 3.45
N GLU A 74 -4.71 19.48 2.51
CA GLU A 74 -5.15 19.15 1.15
C GLU A 74 -5.88 17.81 1.13
N LYS A 75 -5.32 16.80 1.82
CA LYS A 75 -5.95 15.48 1.96
C LYS A 75 -6.99 15.42 3.06
N ASP A 76 -7.16 16.52 3.78
CA ASP A 76 -8.02 16.63 4.95
C ASP A 76 -7.72 15.52 5.99
N THR A 77 -6.44 15.35 6.34
CA THR A 77 -5.99 14.37 7.33
C THR A 77 -5.07 15.00 8.37
N ARG A 78 -4.94 14.37 9.54
CA ARG A 78 -3.93 14.74 10.53
C ARG A 78 -3.44 13.51 11.29
N VAL A 79 -2.21 13.54 11.75
CA VAL A 79 -1.63 12.50 12.61
C VAL A 79 -1.67 13.00 14.05
N VAL A 80 -2.19 12.18 14.96
CA VAL A 80 -2.26 12.47 16.39
C VAL A 80 -1.48 11.45 17.20
N GLU A 81 -0.84 11.90 18.27
CA GLU A 81 -0.13 11.11 19.27
C GLU A 81 -0.82 11.24 20.63
N PHE A 82 -1.05 10.12 21.30
CA PHE A 82 -1.62 10.09 22.66
C PHE A 82 -1.05 8.92 23.47
N GLU A 83 -1.09 9.05 24.79
CA GLU A 83 -0.56 8.04 25.71
C GLU A 83 -1.53 6.87 25.89
N VAL A 84 -0.97 5.66 26.01
CA VAL A 84 -1.76 4.45 26.26
C VAL A 84 -1.17 3.70 27.46
N ASN A 85 -1.82 3.84 28.62
CA ASN A 85 -1.34 3.23 29.86
C ASN A 85 -1.38 1.69 29.79
N ASP A 86 -2.52 1.15 29.35
CA ASP A 86 -2.81 -0.28 29.36
C ASP A 86 -3.44 -0.70 28.01
N LEU A 87 -2.68 -1.43 27.19
CA LEU A 87 -3.14 -1.92 25.88
C LEU A 87 -4.19 -3.03 26.00
N SER A 88 -4.36 -3.65 27.17
CA SER A 88 -5.35 -4.71 27.40
C SER A 88 -6.74 -4.20 27.66
N LYS A 89 -6.87 -2.88 27.89
CA LYS A 89 -8.13 -2.22 28.18
C LYS A 89 -8.59 -1.40 26.99
N LYS A 90 -9.90 -1.24 26.91
CA LYS A 90 -10.51 -0.23 26.05
C LYS A 90 -10.09 1.14 26.54
N LEU A 91 -9.57 1.97 25.64
CA LEU A 91 -9.24 3.37 25.91
C LEU A 91 -10.45 4.23 25.56
N ASN A 92 -11.02 4.91 26.56
CA ASN A 92 -12.13 5.82 26.34
C ASN A 92 -11.66 7.06 25.58
N THR A 93 -12.42 7.47 24.58
CA THR A 93 -12.06 8.55 23.66
C THR A 93 -13.29 9.42 23.40
N LYS A 94 -13.12 10.74 23.49
CA LYS A 94 -14.11 11.74 23.12
C LYS A 94 -13.75 12.36 21.79
N VAL A 95 -14.68 12.32 20.84
CA VAL A 95 -14.49 12.89 19.51
C VAL A 95 -15.57 13.95 19.27
N PHE A 96 -15.17 15.20 19.10
CA PHE A 96 -16.09 16.27 18.74
C PHE A 96 -16.12 16.45 17.22
N ILE A 97 -17.30 16.23 16.63
CA ILE A 97 -17.55 16.35 15.21
C ILE A 97 -18.39 17.60 14.94
N GLU A 98 -17.96 18.40 13.97
CA GLU A 98 -18.69 19.56 13.47
C GLU A 98 -18.80 19.52 11.94
N MET A 99 -20.04 19.47 11.45
CA MET A 99 -20.37 19.64 10.03
C MET A 99 -21.27 20.86 9.88
N ALA A 100 -20.67 22.01 9.57
CA ALA A 100 -21.38 23.28 9.43
C ALA A 100 -22.51 23.21 8.38
N SER A 101 -22.30 22.50 7.28
CA SER A 101 -23.29 22.34 6.20
C SER A 101 -24.59 21.64 6.63
N ARG A 102 -24.54 20.85 7.71
CA ARG A 102 -25.70 20.12 8.26
C ARG A 102 -26.12 20.65 9.63
N ASN A 103 -25.54 21.78 10.06
CA ASN A 103 -25.68 22.30 11.42
C ASN A 103 -25.48 21.23 12.51
N TYR A 104 -24.55 20.30 12.27
CA TYR A 104 -24.31 19.17 13.14
C TYR A 104 -23.09 19.45 14.02
N LYS A 105 -23.27 19.42 15.35
CA LYS A 105 -22.22 19.58 16.36
C LYS A 105 -22.46 18.61 17.49
N GLN A 106 -21.62 17.60 17.63
CA GLN A 106 -21.81 16.58 18.66
C GLN A 106 -20.49 15.99 19.12
N THR A 107 -20.39 15.78 20.43
CA THR A 107 -19.35 14.93 21.02
C THR A 107 -19.84 13.50 21.02
N HIS A 108 -19.02 12.58 20.52
CA HIS A 108 -19.22 11.15 20.58
C HIS A 108 -18.23 10.53 21.54
N ASP A 109 -18.76 9.72 22.45
CA ASP A 109 -17.96 8.81 23.26
C ASP A 109 -17.75 7.51 22.46
N VAL A 110 -16.49 7.10 22.32
CA VAL A 110 -16.07 5.87 21.65
C VAL A 110 -14.96 5.20 22.45
N GLN A 111 -14.67 3.94 22.13
CA GLN A 111 -13.61 3.18 22.78
C GLN A 111 -12.62 2.62 21.76
N LEU A 112 -11.33 2.86 21.96
CA LEU A 112 -10.27 2.22 21.17
C LEU A 112 -9.87 0.90 21.82
N LEU A 113 -9.87 -0.18 21.05
CA LEU A 113 -9.40 -1.50 21.48
C LEU A 113 -8.21 -1.90 20.62
N PHE A 114 -7.02 -1.97 21.23
CA PHE A 114 -5.80 -2.37 20.54
C PHE A 114 -5.66 -3.90 20.50
N GLU A 115 -5.38 -4.46 19.32
CA GLU A 115 -5.21 -5.90 19.12
C GLU A 115 -3.74 -6.30 19.36
N GLN A 116 -3.37 -6.42 20.64
CA GLN A 116 -1.99 -6.67 21.09
C GLN A 116 -1.38 -7.97 20.56
N ASP A 117 -2.22 -8.97 20.31
CA ASP A 117 -1.82 -10.27 19.76
C ASP A 117 -1.35 -10.17 18.30
N LYS A 118 -1.74 -9.10 17.61
CA LYS A 118 -1.37 -8.80 16.21
C LYS A 118 -0.32 -7.69 16.10
N LEU A 119 0.40 -7.45 17.19
CA LEU A 119 1.38 -6.37 17.27
C LEU A 119 2.68 -6.78 16.59
N GLU A 120 3.13 -5.98 15.63
CA GLU A 120 4.32 -6.26 14.83
C GLU A 120 5.40 -5.21 15.08
N GLN A 121 6.63 -5.60 15.41
CA GLN A 121 7.69 -4.64 15.70
C GLN A 121 8.17 -3.90 14.43
N ILE A 122 8.07 -2.58 14.47
CA ILE A 122 8.66 -1.67 13.49
C ILE A 122 10.10 -1.40 13.96
N LYS A 123 11.06 -2.10 13.38
CA LYS A 123 12.47 -1.75 13.60
C LYS A 123 12.83 -0.61 12.65
N ASN A 124 12.88 0.61 13.18
CA ASN A 124 13.56 1.72 12.51
C ASN A 124 15.06 1.43 12.55
N GLU A 125 15.68 1.25 11.38
CA GLU A 125 17.10 1.51 11.27
C GLU A 125 17.27 3.03 11.24
N GLU A 126 17.80 3.60 12.32
CA GLU A 126 18.66 4.77 12.14
C GLU A 126 19.68 4.37 11.09
N LYS A 127 19.57 4.98 9.91
CA LYS A 127 20.59 4.89 8.89
C LYS A 127 21.92 5.25 9.56
N PRO A 128 22.94 4.36 9.59
CA PRO A 128 24.25 4.77 10.04
C PRO A 128 24.67 5.92 9.13
N GLU A 129 25.04 7.03 9.77
CA GLU A 129 25.70 8.16 9.12
C GLU A 129 26.85 7.58 8.29
N VAL A 130 26.83 7.86 6.99
CA VAL A 130 27.84 7.35 6.06
C VAL A 130 29.17 7.96 6.47
N GLU A 131 29.97 7.22 7.25
CA GLU A 131 31.40 7.46 7.31
C GLU A 131 31.95 7.25 5.90
N LYS A 132 32.33 8.37 5.31
CA LYS A 132 33.03 8.52 4.05
C LYS A 132 34.22 7.54 4.02
N PRO A 133 34.34 6.64 3.02
CA PRO A 133 35.57 5.86 2.91
C PRO A 133 36.67 6.79 2.39
N GLU A 134 37.73 6.91 3.18
CA GLU A 134 38.97 7.53 2.76
C GLU A 134 39.57 6.70 1.62
N VAL A 135 40.02 7.41 0.58
CA VAL A 135 40.54 6.85 -0.66
C VAL A 135 41.92 6.25 -0.40
N GLU A 136 42.07 4.94 -0.58
CA GLU A 136 43.36 4.34 -0.95
C GLU A 136 43.20 3.37 -2.12
N LYS A 137 43.75 3.77 -3.27
CA LYS A 137 44.39 2.88 -4.26
C LYS A 137 45.84 2.66 -3.78
N PRO A 138 46.58 1.60 -4.15
CA PRO A 138 46.54 0.82 -5.40
C PRO A 138 46.55 -0.72 -5.10
N GLU A 139 46.72 -1.71 -5.98
CA GLU A 139 47.32 -1.86 -7.31
C GLU A 139 46.82 -3.18 -7.94
N VAL A 140 47.20 -3.40 -9.19
CA VAL A 140 46.75 -4.40 -10.15
C VAL A 140 47.18 -5.83 -9.78
N GLU A 141 46.27 -6.80 -9.91
CA GLU A 141 46.62 -8.12 -10.46
C GLU A 141 45.41 -8.80 -11.14
N LYS A 142 45.61 -9.15 -12.42
CA LYS A 142 44.89 -10.11 -13.26
C LYS A 142 46.01 -11.07 -13.74
N PRO A 143 45.79 -12.35 -14.12
CA PRO A 143 44.50 -12.95 -14.47
C PRO A 143 44.32 -14.43 -14.04
N GLU A 144 43.10 -14.95 -14.14
CA GLU A 144 42.88 -16.14 -14.98
C GLU A 144 41.40 -16.38 -15.31
N VAL A 145 41.23 -17.02 -16.46
CA VAL A 145 39.99 -17.25 -17.19
C VAL A 145 39.50 -18.65 -16.85
N GLU A 146 38.26 -18.78 -16.38
CA GLU A 146 37.46 -19.98 -16.65
C GLU A 146 36.03 -19.60 -17.04
N LYS A 147 35.59 -20.18 -18.15
CA LYS A 147 34.25 -20.24 -18.71
C LYS A 147 34.14 -21.65 -19.30
N PRO A 148 32.93 -22.19 -19.54
CA PRO A 148 31.76 -22.27 -18.67
C PRO A 148 31.19 -23.71 -18.65
N ASP A 149 30.62 -24.15 -17.54
CA ASP A 149 29.67 -25.28 -17.53
C ASP A 149 28.52 -24.86 -16.62
N GLY A 150 27.25 -24.90 -17.00
CA GLY A 150 26.64 -25.91 -17.84
C GLY A 150 25.55 -26.60 -17.02
N ASN A 151 24.38 -25.95 -16.99
CA ASN A 151 23.07 -26.57 -16.77
C ASN A 151 22.70 -27.02 -15.33
N LYS A 152 21.88 -26.19 -14.67
CA LYS A 152 20.55 -26.59 -14.18
C LYS A 152 19.76 -25.32 -13.84
N ASN A 153 18.92 -24.92 -14.79
CA ASN A 153 17.81 -24.03 -14.55
C ASN A 153 16.75 -24.83 -13.74
N PRO A 154 16.47 -24.52 -12.46
CA PRO A 154 15.32 -25.09 -11.80
C PRO A 154 14.10 -24.23 -12.14
N ASP A 155 13.16 -24.84 -12.84
CA ASP A 155 11.78 -24.36 -13.07
C ASP A 155 11.59 -23.11 -13.94
N ALA A 156 11.86 -23.27 -15.23
CA ALA A 156 11.13 -22.54 -16.27
C ALA A 156 9.69 -23.07 -16.37
N GLU A 157 8.85 -22.79 -15.37
CA GLU A 157 7.42 -22.66 -15.63
C GLU A 157 7.24 -21.41 -16.48
N THR A 158 7.20 -21.59 -17.80
CA THR A 158 6.79 -20.53 -18.73
C THR A 158 5.31 -20.26 -18.52
N ILE A 159 5.01 -19.30 -17.64
CA ILE A 159 3.70 -18.66 -17.56
C ILE A 159 3.36 -18.16 -18.97
N LYS A 160 2.17 -18.49 -19.48
CA LYS A 160 1.72 -18.06 -20.80
C LYS A 160 1.53 -16.53 -20.82
N ASP A 161 1.54 -15.96 -22.00
CA ASP A 161 1.18 -14.55 -22.18
C ASP A 161 -0.26 -14.30 -21.67
N GLY A 162 -0.45 -13.20 -20.96
CA GLY A 162 -1.71 -12.87 -20.30
C GLY A 162 -1.53 -11.96 -19.09
N GLU A 163 -2.64 -11.65 -18.43
CA GLU A 163 -2.67 -10.90 -17.17
C GLU A 163 -3.12 -11.81 -16.02
N TYR A 164 -2.43 -11.68 -14.89
CA TYR A 164 -2.60 -12.52 -13.71
C TYR A 164 -2.58 -11.65 -12.46
N SER A 165 -3.27 -12.08 -11.41
CA SER A 165 -3.04 -11.57 -10.06
C SER A 165 -1.82 -12.27 -9.46
N ILE A 166 -1.02 -11.53 -8.69
CA ILE A 166 0.14 -12.08 -7.96
C ILE A 166 0.26 -11.39 -6.60
N ASN A 167 0.38 -12.18 -5.53
CA ASN A 167 0.70 -11.66 -4.21
C ASN A 167 2.18 -11.33 -4.10
N PHE A 168 2.49 -10.33 -3.28
CA PHE A 168 3.87 -9.99 -2.94
C PHE A 168 3.97 -9.44 -1.53
N LYS A 169 5.21 -9.34 -1.04
CA LYS A 169 5.56 -8.65 0.19
C LYS A 169 6.73 -7.70 -0.08
N ALA A 170 6.66 -6.49 0.47
CA ALA A 170 7.84 -5.65 0.57
C ALA A 170 8.61 -6.00 1.86
N LEU A 171 9.86 -6.36 1.70
CA LEU A 171 10.80 -6.81 2.72
C LEU A 171 11.88 -5.76 2.92
N LYS A 172 12.52 -5.77 4.08
CA LYS A 172 13.72 -4.97 4.32
C LYS A 172 14.88 -5.50 3.50
N ASP A 173 15.84 -4.65 3.20
CA ASP A 173 17.01 -5.03 2.41
C ASP A 173 17.72 -6.25 3.00
N GLN A 174 18.09 -7.20 2.12
CA GLN A 174 18.79 -8.45 2.46
C GLN A 174 18.16 -9.31 3.59
N THR A 175 16.87 -9.16 3.91
CA THR A 175 16.21 -9.97 4.96
C THR A 175 14.89 -10.58 4.50
N GLU A 176 14.30 -11.43 5.34
CA GLU A 176 12.92 -11.92 5.19
C GLU A 176 11.91 -11.12 6.05
N GLU A 177 12.35 -10.04 6.72
CA GLU A 177 11.47 -9.22 7.56
C GLU A 177 10.62 -8.28 6.69
N ILE A 178 9.32 -8.15 7.01
CA ILE A 178 8.44 -7.18 6.37
C ILE A 178 8.98 -5.76 6.58
N SER A 179 9.02 -4.97 5.50
CA SER A 179 9.37 -3.56 5.53
C SER A 179 8.16 -2.70 5.87
N MET A 180 8.39 -1.52 6.46
CA MET A 180 7.38 -0.46 6.55
C MET A 180 6.80 -0.11 5.18
N MET A 181 7.58 -0.25 4.12
CA MET A 181 7.09 -0.04 2.76
C MET A 181 5.88 -0.92 2.42
N ASN A 182 5.75 -2.09 3.06
CA ASN A 182 4.66 -3.02 2.82
C ASN A 182 3.28 -2.41 3.17
N THR A 183 3.22 -1.50 4.14
CA THR A 183 1.98 -0.79 4.49
C THR A 183 1.58 0.25 3.44
N TYR A 184 2.52 0.66 2.59
CA TYR A 184 2.32 1.64 1.53
C TYR A 184 2.17 1.01 0.14
N THR A 185 2.05 -0.32 0.06
CA THR A 185 1.89 -1.07 -1.18
C THR A 185 0.67 -1.98 -1.07
N LYS A 186 -0.21 -2.00 -2.07
CA LYS A 186 -1.38 -2.90 -2.09
C LYS A 186 -1.04 -4.21 -2.83
N SER A 187 -1.18 -5.32 -2.12
CA SER A 187 -1.16 -6.69 -2.68
C SER A 187 -2.58 -7.27 -2.70
N PRO A 188 -2.99 -8.09 -3.68
CA PRO A 188 -2.20 -8.52 -4.85
C PRO A 188 -1.94 -7.41 -5.86
N GLY A 189 -0.84 -7.55 -6.60
CA GLY A 189 -0.56 -6.80 -7.82
C GLY A 189 -1.05 -7.53 -9.08
N VAL A 190 -0.81 -6.92 -10.24
CA VAL A 190 -1.09 -7.49 -11.56
C VAL A 190 0.23 -7.86 -12.24
N LEU A 191 0.41 -9.14 -12.53
CA LEU A 191 1.47 -9.68 -13.37
C LEU A 191 0.99 -9.73 -14.83
N LYS A 192 1.66 -8.98 -15.70
CA LYS A 192 1.51 -9.05 -17.16
C LYS A 192 2.68 -9.84 -17.75
N VAL A 193 2.36 -10.92 -18.45
CA VAL A 193 3.33 -11.71 -19.23
C VAL A 193 3.10 -11.44 -20.71
N LYS A 194 4.14 -11.01 -21.41
CA LYS A 194 4.09 -10.75 -22.84
C LYS A 194 5.44 -11.05 -23.49
N ASP A 195 5.45 -11.89 -24.52
CA ASP A 195 6.65 -12.30 -25.25
C ASP A 195 7.75 -12.81 -24.29
N GLY A 196 7.34 -13.52 -23.23
CA GLY A 196 8.23 -14.03 -22.17
C GLY A 196 8.76 -12.98 -21.17
N LYS A 197 8.45 -11.69 -21.35
CA LYS A 197 8.75 -10.63 -20.38
C LYS A 197 7.67 -10.54 -19.33
N LYS A 198 8.05 -10.23 -18.10
CA LYS A 198 7.15 -10.13 -16.95
C LYS A 198 7.19 -8.72 -16.39
N TYR A 199 6.02 -8.13 -16.26
CA TYR A 199 5.83 -6.82 -15.66
C TYR A 199 4.87 -6.97 -14.49
N VAL A 200 5.26 -6.46 -13.33
CA VAL A 200 4.37 -6.46 -12.16
C VAL A 200 3.98 -5.03 -11.86
N SER A 201 2.67 -4.79 -11.80
CA SER A 201 2.11 -3.51 -11.40
C SER A 201 1.35 -3.61 -10.08
N PHE A 202 1.42 -2.56 -9.28
CA PHE A 202 0.75 -2.49 -7.98
C PHE A 202 0.54 -1.05 -7.54
N THR A 203 -0.39 -0.86 -6.61
CA THR A 203 -0.74 0.47 -6.09
C THR A 203 0.17 0.86 -4.94
N LEU A 204 0.80 2.02 -5.03
CA LEU A 204 1.41 2.74 -3.91
C LEU A 204 0.37 3.64 -3.25
N THR A 205 0.30 3.62 -1.92
CA THR A 205 -0.50 4.55 -1.12
C THR A 205 0.38 5.59 -0.46
N ASN A 206 -0.21 6.72 -0.04
CA ASN A 206 0.55 7.87 0.42
C ASN A 206 1.56 8.35 -0.63
N SER A 207 1.12 8.35 -1.90
CA SER A 207 1.95 8.56 -3.10
C SER A 207 2.84 9.80 -2.97
N ALA A 208 2.29 10.90 -2.46
CA ALA A 208 3.03 12.16 -2.28
C ALA A 208 4.26 12.04 -1.36
N TRP A 209 4.27 11.10 -0.40
CA TRP A 209 5.43 10.89 0.48
C TRP A 209 6.54 10.12 -0.25
N ILE A 210 6.17 9.25 -1.19
CA ILE A 210 7.12 8.41 -1.91
C ILE A 210 7.57 9.17 -3.15
N THR A 211 8.58 10.03 -3.01
CA THR A 211 9.05 10.94 -4.05
C THR A 211 9.99 10.29 -5.06
N LYS A 212 10.61 9.16 -4.70
CA LYS A 212 11.42 8.35 -5.62
C LYS A 212 11.19 6.87 -5.37
N PHE A 213 11.06 6.09 -6.44
CA PHE A 213 10.86 4.65 -6.34
C PHE A 213 11.55 3.96 -7.51
N GLU A 214 12.73 3.41 -7.24
CA GLU A 214 13.59 2.75 -8.22
C GLU A 214 13.69 1.27 -7.94
N PHE A 215 13.90 0.46 -8.96
CA PHE A 215 14.10 -0.99 -8.85
C PHE A 215 15.35 -1.43 -9.60
N ASP A 216 15.96 -2.52 -9.14
CA ASP A 216 17.09 -3.13 -9.83
C ASP A 216 16.64 -3.71 -11.16
N LYS A 217 17.28 -3.25 -12.23
CA LYS A 217 17.14 -3.75 -13.58
C LYS A 217 18.53 -4.03 -14.12
N ASN A 218 18.92 -5.29 -14.07
CA ASN A 218 20.22 -5.78 -14.55
C ASN A 218 21.42 -5.09 -13.85
N GLY A 219 21.35 -4.91 -12.51
CA GLY A 219 22.43 -4.32 -11.72
C GLY A 219 22.47 -2.78 -11.73
N SER A 220 21.49 -2.13 -12.35
CA SER A 220 21.29 -0.68 -12.29
C SER A 220 19.92 -0.35 -11.72
N PHE A 221 19.81 0.68 -10.89
CA PHE A 221 18.52 1.17 -10.40
C PHE A 221 17.89 2.11 -11.41
N VAL A 222 16.62 1.85 -11.74
CA VAL A 222 15.81 2.66 -12.66
C VAL A 222 14.46 2.98 -12.02
N ASP A 223 13.91 4.16 -12.28
CA ASP A 223 12.59 4.55 -11.76
C ASP A 223 11.48 3.62 -12.29
N ALA A 224 10.52 3.31 -11.42
CA ALA A 224 9.31 2.59 -11.79
C ALA A 224 8.45 3.41 -12.76
N SER A 225 7.84 2.72 -13.72
CA SER A 225 6.92 3.38 -14.66
C SER A 225 5.59 3.65 -13.96
N VAL A 226 5.06 4.87 -14.07
CA VAL A 226 3.75 5.22 -13.51
C VAL A 226 2.68 4.94 -14.57
N LEU A 227 1.75 4.03 -14.28
CA LEU A 227 0.65 3.69 -15.18
C LEU A 227 -0.58 4.58 -14.96
N SER A 228 -0.84 4.96 -13.72
CA SER A 228 -1.94 5.86 -13.36
C SER A 228 -1.71 6.53 -12.02
N GLU A 229 -2.35 7.67 -11.81
CA GLU A 229 -2.32 8.41 -10.55
C GLU A 229 -3.74 8.82 -10.14
N ASP A 230 -4.04 8.68 -8.85
CA ASP A 230 -5.23 9.24 -8.22
C ASP A 230 -4.78 10.20 -7.10
N THR A 231 -4.74 11.48 -7.43
CA THR A 231 -4.34 12.55 -6.51
C THR A 231 -5.33 12.74 -5.37
N LYS A 232 -6.61 12.36 -5.53
CA LYS A 232 -7.62 12.46 -4.47
C LYS A 232 -7.45 11.37 -3.43
N ALA A 233 -7.18 10.15 -3.88
CA ALA A 233 -6.89 9.03 -3.00
C ALA A 233 -5.44 9.02 -2.48
N ASP A 234 -4.58 9.91 -3.02
CA ASP A 234 -3.13 9.92 -2.81
C ASP A 234 -2.49 8.56 -3.09
N THR A 235 -2.82 8.01 -4.26
CA THR A 235 -2.30 6.72 -4.73
C THR A 235 -1.78 6.82 -6.15
N ARG A 236 -0.87 5.93 -6.52
CA ARG A 236 -0.46 5.72 -7.91
C ARG A 236 -0.24 4.25 -8.20
N VAL A 237 -0.49 3.82 -9.42
CA VAL A 237 -0.15 2.48 -9.89
C VAL A 237 1.21 2.56 -10.59
N VAL A 238 2.17 1.83 -10.07
CA VAL A 238 3.50 1.69 -10.67
C VAL A 238 3.67 0.33 -11.31
N GLU A 239 4.51 0.23 -12.33
CA GLU A 239 4.90 -1.00 -13.02
C GLU A 239 6.43 -1.13 -13.04
N VAL A 240 6.88 -2.35 -12.76
CA VAL A 240 8.29 -2.74 -12.78
C VAL A 240 8.49 -4.00 -13.63
N GLU A 241 9.60 -4.07 -14.34
CA GLU A 241 9.99 -5.27 -15.09
C GLU A 241 10.70 -6.25 -14.15
N VAL A 242 10.25 -7.51 -14.12
CA VAL A 242 10.78 -8.54 -13.21
C VAL A 242 11.37 -9.68 -14.02
N ALA A 243 12.69 -9.83 -14.00
CA ALA A 243 13.36 -10.89 -14.75
C ALA A 243 12.97 -12.29 -14.22
N ASP A 244 12.94 -12.44 -12.90
CA ASP A 244 12.77 -13.72 -12.22
C ASP A 244 11.88 -13.56 -10.99
N LEU A 245 10.65 -14.10 -11.06
CA LEU A 245 9.67 -14.05 -9.96
C LEU A 245 10.07 -14.92 -8.76
N SER A 246 11.04 -15.83 -8.91
CA SER A 246 11.55 -16.66 -7.81
C SER A 246 12.58 -15.93 -6.94
N LYS A 247 13.10 -14.80 -7.44
CA LYS A 247 14.09 -13.98 -6.74
C LYS A 247 13.46 -12.72 -6.19
N LYS A 248 14.05 -12.21 -5.12
CA LYS A 248 13.70 -10.89 -4.60
C LYS A 248 14.13 -9.82 -5.58
N LEU A 249 13.25 -8.86 -5.84
CA LEU A 249 13.55 -7.67 -6.61
C LEU A 249 14.05 -6.58 -5.66
N ASN A 250 15.31 -6.17 -5.79
CA ASN A 250 15.84 -5.04 -5.03
C ASN A 250 15.18 -3.73 -5.49
N ALA A 251 14.87 -2.84 -4.56
CA ALA A 251 14.34 -1.52 -4.85
C ALA A 251 14.89 -0.48 -3.87
N LYS A 252 14.91 0.78 -4.31
CA LYS A 252 15.26 1.94 -3.51
C LYS A 252 14.06 2.87 -3.46
N VAL A 253 13.72 3.32 -2.26
CA VAL A 253 12.62 4.25 -2.05
C VAL A 253 13.12 5.48 -1.33
N LYS A 254 12.72 6.65 -1.82
CA LYS A 254 12.87 7.92 -1.10
C LYS A 254 11.52 8.31 -0.53
N VAL A 255 11.50 8.55 0.78
CA VAL A 255 10.34 9.06 1.50
C VAL A 255 10.65 10.47 1.98
N ASP A 256 9.91 11.45 1.48
CA ASP A 256 9.98 12.84 1.91
C ASP A 256 8.65 13.25 2.55
N ILE A 257 8.73 13.76 3.78
CA ILE A 257 7.61 14.33 4.52
C ILE A 257 8.09 15.66 5.13
N ASP A 258 8.01 16.72 4.33
CA ASP A 258 8.51 18.06 4.66
C ASP A 258 7.98 18.58 5.99
N SER A 259 6.71 18.29 6.30
CA SER A 259 6.03 18.77 7.52
C SER A 259 6.66 18.28 8.82
N MET A 260 7.45 17.20 8.77
CA MET A 260 8.21 16.68 9.90
C MET A 260 9.72 16.60 9.63
N ASN A 261 10.20 17.27 8.57
CA ASN A 261 11.60 17.26 8.13
C ASN A 261 12.17 15.83 7.99
N TYR A 262 11.39 14.92 7.43
CA TYR A 262 11.77 13.53 7.24
C TYR A 262 12.13 13.29 5.78
N HIS A 263 13.40 13.01 5.50
CA HIS A 263 13.94 12.88 4.14
C HIS A 263 14.88 11.68 4.08
N HIS A 264 14.31 10.48 3.95
CA HIS A 264 15.05 9.24 4.07
C HIS A 264 15.02 8.43 2.79
N PHE A 265 16.14 7.74 2.56
CA PHE A 265 16.27 6.73 1.52
C PHE A 265 16.38 5.38 2.19
N TYR A 266 15.65 4.41 1.64
CA TYR A 266 15.62 3.04 2.11
C TYR A 266 15.89 2.10 0.94
N ASP A 267 16.71 1.09 1.22
CA ASP A 267 16.83 -0.08 0.36
C ASP A 267 15.82 -1.11 0.86
N ILE A 268 15.10 -1.74 -0.06
CA ILE A 268 14.04 -2.71 0.22
C ILE A 268 14.07 -3.82 -0.84
N GLN A 269 13.32 -4.89 -0.61
CA GLN A 269 13.20 -6.01 -1.52
C GLN A 269 11.73 -6.41 -1.71
N PHE A 270 11.30 -6.73 -2.93
CA PHE A 270 10.00 -7.34 -3.17
C PHE A 270 10.14 -8.84 -3.35
N ALA A 271 9.43 -9.62 -2.54
CA ALA A 271 9.30 -11.06 -2.71
C ALA A 271 7.92 -11.39 -3.30
N PHE A 272 7.91 -12.03 -4.47
CA PHE A 272 6.69 -12.44 -5.16
C PHE A 272 6.32 -13.89 -4.81
N ASP A 273 5.03 -14.14 -4.59
CA ASP A 273 4.52 -15.48 -4.31
C ASP A 273 4.04 -16.12 -5.61
N LYS A 274 4.87 -16.99 -6.20
CA LYS A 274 4.55 -17.69 -7.45
C LYS A 274 3.31 -18.57 -7.34
N ASP A 275 3.08 -19.18 -6.18
CA ASP A 275 1.96 -20.12 -5.98
C ASP A 275 0.61 -19.38 -5.90
N SER A 276 0.66 -18.06 -5.68
CA SER A 276 -0.54 -17.20 -5.68
C SER A 276 -1.03 -16.79 -7.07
N ILE A 277 -0.28 -17.10 -8.14
CA ILE A 277 -0.59 -16.64 -9.50
C ILE A 277 -1.93 -17.20 -9.96
N LYS A 278 -2.88 -16.30 -10.25
CA LYS A 278 -4.21 -16.66 -10.77
C LYS A 278 -4.54 -15.80 -11.98
N PRO A 279 -5.04 -16.38 -13.08
CA PRO A 279 -5.51 -15.61 -14.23
C PRO A 279 -6.48 -14.52 -13.79
N LEU A 280 -6.29 -13.31 -14.29
CA LEU A 280 -7.34 -12.30 -14.24
C LEU A 280 -8.22 -12.59 -15.44
N ASP A 281 -9.48 -12.95 -15.19
CA ASP A 281 -10.42 -13.17 -16.28
C ASP A 281 -10.53 -11.88 -17.10
N ASN A 282 -9.98 -11.92 -18.32
CA ASN A 282 -10.16 -10.88 -19.32
C ASN A 282 -11.63 -10.86 -19.76
N GLN A 283 -12.52 -10.29 -18.95
CA GLN A 283 -13.77 -9.75 -19.47
C GLN A 283 -13.43 -8.51 -20.32
N GLY A 284 -13.01 -8.76 -21.56
CA GLY A 284 -12.64 -7.70 -22.49
C GLY A 284 -11.81 -8.12 -23.70
N GLY A 285 -11.66 -9.41 -23.99
CA GLY A 285 -11.22 -9.85 -25.32
C GLY A 285 -12.30 -9.57 -26.35
N ASN A 286 -12.35 -8.33 -26.85
CA ASN A 286 -13.12 -8.00 -28.04
C ASN A 286 -12.35 -8.50 -29.27
N ASP A 287 -12.39 -9.81 -29.48
CA ASP A 287 -11.96 -10.45 -30.72
C ASP A 287 -13.01 -10.19 -31.79
N ASN A 288 -13.17 -8.92 -32.18
CA ASN A 288 -13.86 -8.60 -33.40
C ASN A 288 -12.88 -8.75 -34.56
N GLN A 289 -12.54 -10.00 -34.90
CA GLN A 289 -12.10 -10.35 -36.25
C GLN A 289 -13.31 -10.21 -37.20
N GLY A 290 -13.69 -8.96 -37.47
CA GLY A 290 -14.57 -8.61 -38.57
C GLY A 290 -13.72 -8.44 -39.83
N GLY A 291 -13.35 -9.56 -40.44
CA GLY A 291 -12.82 -9.59 -41.80
C GLY A 291 -13.82 -8.92 -42.75
N ASN A 292 -13.36 -7.87 -43.40
CA ASN A 292 -14.07 -7.16 -44.45
C ASN A 292 -13.90 -7.96 -45.75
N ASP A 293 -14.98 -8.55 -46.27
CA ASP A 293 -15.10 -9.01 -47.65
C ASP A 293 -16.54 -8.86 -48.16
N ASN A 294 -16.75 -7.71 -48.82
CA ASN A 294 -17.39 -7.46 -50.11
C ASN A 294 -18.63 -8.26 -50.61
N GLN A 295 -19.55 -7.46 -51.17
CA GLN A 295 -20.45 -7.71 -52.31
C GLN A 295 -21.79 -8.47 -52.11
N GLY A 296 -22.87 -7.70 -52.23
CA GLY A 296 -23.72 -7.74 -53.44
C GLY A 296 -24.81 -8.81 -53.48
N GLY A 297 -26.06 -8.41 -53.28
CA GLY A 297 -27.21 -9.26 -53.51
C GLY A 297 -28.52 -8.59 -53.12
N ASN A 298 -28.99 -7.69 -53.98
CA ASN A 298 -30.35 -7.20 -54.00
C ASN A 298 -31.27 -8.38 -54.38
N ASP A 299 -32.34 -8.64 -53.62
CA ASP A 299 -33.60 -9.11 -54.20
C ASP A 299 -34.79 -8.84 -53.28
N ASN A 300 -35.82 -8.34 -53.95
CA ASN A 300 -37.09 -7.80 -53.48
C ASN A 300 -38.17 -8.87 -53.67
N GLN A 301 -39.10 -8.98 -52.72
CA GLN A 301 -40.52 -9.40 -52.82
C GLN A 301 -40.95 -9.89 -51.43
N GLY A 302 -42.02 -9.41 -50.79
CA GLY A 302 -43.30 -8.99 -51.34
C GLY A 302 -44.35 -10.00 -50.87
N GLY A 303 -45.25 -9.61 -49.96
CA GLY A 303 -46.30 -10.50 -49.46
C GLY A 303 -47.08 -9.90 -48.29
N ASN A 304 -48.12 -9.16 -48.64
CA ASN A 304 -49.09 -8.50 -47.79
C ASN A 304 -50.20 -9.46 -47.33
N ASP A 305 -51.07 -8.94 -46.44
CA ASP A 305 -52.45 -9.36 -46.09
C ASP A 305 -52.61 -10.14 -44.75
N ASN A 306 -53.14 -9.49 -43.68
CA ASN A 306 -54.56 -9.25 -43.31
C ASN A 306 -54.98 -10.32 -42.25
N GLN A 307 -55.75 -10.13 -41.17
CA GLN A 307 -56.87 -9.22 -40.88
C GLN A 307 -57.36 -9.48 -39.42
N GLY A 308 -57.97 -8.47 -38.77
CA GLY A 308 -59.00 -8.59 -37.70
C GLY A 308 -58.51 -8.96 -36.29
N GLY A 309 -58.83 -8.27 -35.19
CA GLY A 309 -60.00 -7.46 -34.84
C GLY A 309 -60.72 -8.11 -33.65
N ASN A 310 -60.62 -7.52 -32.45
CA ASN A 310 -61.76 -7.18 -31.58
C ASN A 310 -61.33 -6.76 -30.17
N ASP A 311 -62.03 -5.73 -29.71
CA ASP A 311 -62.10 -5.16 -28.37
C ASP A 311 -62.70 -6.13 -27.33
N ASN A 312 -62.26 -6.01 -26.07
CA ASN A 312 -63.09 -5.61 -24.93
C ASN A 312 -62.23 -5.23 -23.72
#